data_AF-M4QCQ3-F1
#
_entry.id   AF-M4QCQ3-F1
#
_cell.length_a   1.000
_cell.length_b   1.000
_cell.length_c   1.000
_cell.angle_alpha   90.00
_cell.angle_beta   90.00
_cell.angle_gamma   90.00
#
_symmetry.space_group_name_H-M   'P 1'
#
loop_
_entity.id
_entity.type
_entity.pdbx_description
1 polymer ?
#
loop_
_entity_poly.entity_id
_entity_poly.type
_entity_poly.pdbx_seq_one_letter_code
_entity_poly.pdbx_strand_id
1 'polypeptide(L)'
;LFIDSQIVKWNVEAAIKFHAGDKNAQYVVDRLDVHYQPGHINASQSETMFADGQWLAVGCKFSKDRFLPVGPLHAETEQLVDISGEKMVLVADHPVRPEPHDFIIFKRELLQPKQVYDLNEFPLAVKDPKEAGVFRDGNKVTVKITSMAPAFEPREFRLKVGDEVTLIMTNL
;
A
#
# COMPACT_ATOMS: atom_id res chain seq x y z
N LEU A 1 -6.80 7.41 19.57
CA LEU A 1 -8.10 7.78 20.18
C LEU A 1 -8.92 8.50 19.13
N PHE A 2 -9.96 7.85 18.60
CA PHE A 2 -10.73 8.36 17.46
C PHE A 2 -11.46 9.68 17.77
N ILE A 3 -12.21 9.70 18.87
CA ILE A 3 -13.06 10.85 19.25
C ILE A 3 -12.21 12.05 19.67
N ASP A 4 -11.21 11.82 20.53
CA ASP A 4 -10.29 12.88 20.97
C ASP A 4 -9.35 13.37 19.85
N SER A 5 -9.31 12.65 18.72
CA SER A 5 -8.40 12.93 17.60
C SER A 5 -6.93 12.97 18.02
N GLN A 6 -6.52 12.00 18.83
CA GLN A 6 -5.19 11.96 19.46
C GLN A 6 -4.51 10.60 19.36
N ILE A 7 -3.18 10.62 19.32
CA ILE A 7 -2.34 9.49 19.68
C ILE A 7 -1.87 9.65 21.13
N VAL A 8 -1.84 8.55 21.88
CA VAL A 8 -1.35 8.51 23.26
C VAL A 8 -0.18 7.57 23.34
N LYS A 9 0.99 8.07 23.74
CA LYS A 9 2.17 7.27 24.05
C LYS A 9 2.11 6.87 25.52
N TRP A 10 2.20 5.58 25.80
CA TRP A 10 2.11 5.06 27.15
C TRP A 10 3.05 3.87 27.36
N ASN A 11 3.45 3.65 28.60
CA ASN A 11 4.35 2.57 29.00
C ASN A 11 3.56 1.42 29.65
N VAL A 12 3.69 0.22 29.07
CA VAL A 12 2.94 -0.97 29.50
C VAL A 12 3.29 -1.39 30.92
N GLU A 13 4.59 -1.42 31.27
CA GLU A 13 5.05 -1.82 32.60
C GLU A 13 4.56 -0.87 33.70
N ALA A 14 4.62 0.44 33.44
CA ALA A 14 4.08 1.45 34.35
C ALA A 14 2.55 1.31 34.50
N ALA A 15 1.83 0.98 33.42
CA ALA A 15 0.38 0.74 33.49
C ALA A 15 0.05 -0.50 34.33
N ILE A 16 0.85 -1.58 34.23
CA ILE A 16 0.71 -2.78 35.05
C ILE A 16 0.93 -2.43 36.54
N LYS A 17 1.98 -1.67 36.89
CA LYS A 17 2.22 -1.21 38.27
C LYS A 17 1.08 -0.36 38.80
N PHE A 18 0.59 0.58 37.99
CA PHE A 18 -0.56 1.41 38.34
C PHE A 18 -1.82 0.58 38.64
N HIS A 19 -2.05 -0.45 37.82
CA HIS A 19 -3.15 -1.39 38.00
C HIS A 19 -2.98 -2.23 39.27
N ALA A 20 -1.75 -2.67 39.58
CA ALA A 20 -1.41 -3.43 40.78
C ALA A 20 -1.47 -2.63 42.10
N GLY A 21 -1.73 -1.32 42.04
CA GLY A 21 -1.98 -0.48 43.22
C GLY A 21 -1.03 0.68 43.40
N ASP A 22 0.06 0.77 42.63
CA ASP A 22 0.97 1.91 42.68
C ASP A 22 0.37 3.13 41.96
N LYS A 23 -0.43 3.91 42.67
CA LYS A 23 -1.09 5.10 42.10
C LYS A 23 -0.15 6.23 41.70
N ASN A 24 1.15 6.13 42.01
CA ASN A 24 2.15 7.10 41.61
C ASN A 24 2.79 6.76 40.25
N ALA A 25 2.59 5.54 39.72
CA ALA A 25 3.13 5.13 38.44
C ALA A 25 2.49 5.92 37.28
N GLN A 26 3.28 6.78 36.63
CA GLN A 26 2.87 7.56 35.46
C GLN A 26 3.04 6.70 34.19
N TYR A 27 1.93 6.25 33.62
CA TYR A 27 1.94 5.38 32.45
C TYR A 27 1.67 6.11 31.13
N VAL A 28 0.96 7.24 31.14
CA VAL A 28 0.85 8.11 29.95
C VAL A 28 2.06 9.04 29.92
N VAL A 29 2.86 8.96 28.87
CA VAL A 29 4.11 9.72 28.74
C VAL A 29 4.04 10.83 27.71
N ASP A 30 3.11 10.71 26.75
CA ASP A 30 2.88 11.76 25.77
C ASP A 30 1.51 11.68 25.09
N ARG A 31 1.08 12.80 24.51
CA ARG A 31 -0.13 12.90 23.66
C ARG A 31 0.18 13.78 22.45
N LEU A 32 -0.33 13.40 21.29
CA LEU A 32 -0.18 14.16 20.05
C LEU A 32 -1.54 14.29 19.37
N ASP A 33 -1.93 15.52 19.05
CA ASP A 33 -3.10 15.79 18.22
C ASP A 33 -2.83 15.37 16.77
N VAL A 34 -3.80 14.67 16.18
CA VAL A 34 -3.76 14.16 14.80
C VAL A 34 -5.01 14.58 14.06
N HIS A 35 -4.94 14.63 12.73
CA HIS A 35 -5.87 15.39 11.91
C HIS A 35 -6.45 14.55 10.76
N TYR A 36 -7.68 14.05 10.87
CA TYR A 36 -8.48 13.91 12.08
C TYR A 36 -9.08 12.51 12.18
N GLN A 37 -9.53 12.15 13.38
CA GLN A 37 -10.20 10.88 13.66
C GLN A 37 -9.31 9.69 13.25
N PRO A 38 -8.21 9.45 13.99
CA PRO A 38 -7.28 8.38 13.68
C PRO A 38 -7.99 7.01 13.82
N GLY A 39 -7.81 6.18 12.80
CA GLY A 39 -8.13 4.76 12.81
C GLY A 39 -6.92 3.95 13.27
N HIS A 40 -6.35 3.13 12.38
CA HIS A 40 -5.16 2.34 12.69
C HIS A 40 -3.90 3.21 12.67
N ILE A 41 -2.92 2.74 13.44
CA ILE A 41 -1.55 3.26 13.46
C ILE A 41 -0.61 2.07 13.40
N ASN A 42 0.54 2.24 12.76
CA ASN A 42 1.57 1.21 12.69
C ASN A 42 2.95 1.86 12.69
N ALA A 43 3.91 1.24 13.35
CA ALA A 43 5.26 1.77 13.48
C ALA A 43 6.25 0.97 12.63
N SER A 44 7.42 1.56 12.35
CA SER A 44 8.49 0.88 11.65
C SER A 44 8.89 -0.40 12.38
N GLN A 45 8.76 -1.53 11.65
CA GLN A 45 9.04 -2.89 12.09
C GLN A 45 8.16 -3.40 13.26
N SER A 46 7.07 -2.73 13.64
CA SER A 46 6.40 -3.02 14.93
C SER A 46 5.66 -4.34 15.04
N GLU A 47 5.28 -4.94 13.91
CA GLU A 47 4.66 -6.27 13.90
C GLU A 47 5.69 -7.40 13.79
N THR A 48 6.93 -7.12 14.20
CA THR A 48 8.04 -8.06 14.20
C THR A 48 8.81 -7.96 15.52
N MET A 49 9.75 -8.89 15.74
CA MET A 49 10.69 -8.80 16.88
C MET A 49 11.75 -7.68 16.70
N PHE A 50 11.72 -6.95 15.57
CA PHE A 50 12.72 -5.94 15.20
C PHE A 50 12.17 -4.51 15.22
N ALA A 51 11.07 -4.27 15.96
CA ALA A 51 10.51 -2.94 16.19
C ALA A 51 11.63 -1.94 16.56
N ASP A 52 11.78 -0.86 15.78
CA ASP A 52 12.95 0.03 15.89
C ASP A 52 12.66 1.37 16.57
N GLY A 53 11.37 1.67 16.83
CA GLY A 53 10.95 2.86 17.56
C GLY A 53 11.28 4.18 16.85
N GLN A 54 11.40 4.20 15.52
CA GLN A 54 11.74 5.41 14.78
C GLN A 54 10.51 6.17 14.26
N TRP A 55 9.63 5.49 13.53
CA TRP A 55 8.52 6.11 12.83
C TRP A 55 7.19 5.49 13.23
N LEU A 56 6.14 6.31 13.29
CA LEU A 56 4.76 5.91 13.43
C LEU A 56 3.95 6.54 12.30
N ALA A 57 3.25 5.72 11.52
CA ALA A 57 2.25 6.19 10.57
C ALA A 57 0.86 6.11 11.20
N VAL A 58 0.04 7.12 10.94
CA VAL A 58 -1.30 7.29 11.51
C VAL A 58 -2.32 7.50 10.38
N GLY A 59 -3.26 6.56 10.24
CA GLY A 59 -4.33 6.66 9.24
C GLY A 59 -5.54 7.43 9.79
N CYS A 60 -5.65 8.72 9.48
CA CYS A 60 -6.76 9.59 9.87
C CYS A 60 -7.89 9.58 8.83
N LYS A 61 -9.14 9.45 9.30
CA LYS A 61 -10.33 9.20 8.46
C LYS A 61 -10.95 10.45 7.84
N PHE A 62 -10.63 11.64 8.34
CA PHE A 62 -11.14 12.89 7.78
C PHE A 62 -10.02 13.91 7.63
N SER A 63 -9.73 14.37 6.40
CA SER A 63 -8.71 15.39 6.17
C SER A 63 -9.18 16.82 6.43
N LYS A 64 -10.47 17.12 6.22
CA LYS A 64 -11.06 18.46 6.44
C LYS A 64 -10.22 19.57 5.79
N ASP A 65 -9.59 20.40 6.61
CA ASP A 65 -8.84 21.61 6.25
C ASP A 65 -7.33 21.37 6.04
N ARG A 66 -6.86 20.12 6.11
CA ARG A 66 -5.42 19.80 5.96
C ARG A 66 -4.89 19.98 4.55
N PHE A 67 -5.75 20.00 3.53
CA PHE A 67 -5.37 20.08 2.13
C PHE A 67 -6.21 21.10 1.35
N LEU A 68 -5.77 21.43 0.13
CA LEU A 68 -6.58 22.23 -0.80
C LEU A 68 -7.93 21.53 -1.08
N PRO A 69 -9.05 22.28 -1.15
CA PRO A 69 -10.36 21.70 -1.39
C PRO A 69 -10.46 21.09 -2.80
N VAL A 70 -10.95 19.86 -2.89
CA VAL A 70 -11.05 19.08 -4.15
C VAL A 70 -12.49 18.65 -4.48
N GLY A 71 -13.47 19.34 -3.92
CA GLY A 71 -14.90 19.03 -4.07
C GLY A 71 -15.45 18.21 -2.91
N PRO A 72 -16.63 17.57 -3.08
CA PRO A 72 -17.35 16.94 -1.97
C PRO A 72 -16.63 15.74 -1.34
N LEU A 73 -15.87 14.99 -2.13
CA LEU A 73 -15.12 13.82 -1.67
C LEU A 73 -13.66 14.21 -1.39
N HIS A 74 -13.34 14.37 -0.11
CA HIS A 74 -11.99 14.66 0.34
C HIS A 74 -11.13 13.37 0.35
N ALA A 75 -9.82 13.53 0.41
CA ALA A 75 -8.91 12.42 0.71
C ALA A 75 -8.90 12.14 2.22
N GLU A 76 -8.42 10.97 2.63
CA GLU A 76 -7.99 10.71 4.01
C GLU A 76 -6.64 11.40 4.29
N THR A 77 -6.14 11.31 5.52
CA THR A 77 -4.82 11.86 5.89
C THR A 77 -3.97 10.77 6.52
N GLU A 78 -2.89 10.39 5.86
CA GLU A 78 -1.83 9.61 6.49
C GLU A 78 -0.80 10.56 7.07
N GLN A 79 -0.64 10.52 8.38
CA GLN A 79 0.32 11.36 9.09
C GLN A 79 1.53 10.54 9.49
N LEU A 80 2.72 11.06 9.22
CA LEU A 80 3.97 10.49 9.67
C LEU A 80 4.44 11.21 10.94
N VAL A 81 4.81 10.43 11.95
CA VAL A 81 5.23 10.91 13.27
C VAL A 81 6.59 10.32 13.60
N ASP A 82 7.55 11.17 13.96
CA ASP A 82 8.82 10.77 14.56
C ASP A 82 8.56 10.39 16.02
N ILE A 83 8.93 9.15 16.37
CA ILE A 83 8.80 8.58 17.72
C ILE A 83 10.16 8.17 18.31
N SER A 84 11.27 8.54 17.67
CA SER A 84 12.63 8.20 18.09
C SER A 84 13.06 8.87 19.40
N GLY A 85 12.42 10.00 19.74
CA GLY A 85 12.65 10.74 20.97
C GLY A 85 11.68 10.40 22.11
N GLU A 86 11.81 11.13 23.21
CA GLU A 86 10.87 11.04 24.33
C GLU A 86 9.46 11.49 23.92
N LYS A 87 9.40 12.58 23.14
CA LYS A 87 8.17 13.19 22.63
C LYS A 87 7.90 12.81 21.17
N MET A 88 6.62 12.64 20.85
CA MET A 88 6.17 12.41 19.49
C MET A 88 6.17 13.72 18.71
N VAL A 89 6.67 13.71 17.48
CA VAL A 89 6.71 14.90 16.61
C VAL A 89 6.02 14.58 15.29
N LEU A 90 4.92 15.26 15.00
CA LEU A 90 4.27 15.20 13.69
C LEU A 90 5.20 15.81 12.64
N VAL A 91 5.57 15.06 11.60
CA VAL A 91 6.53 15.52 10.58
C VAL A 91 5.91 15.77 9.21
N ALA A 92 4.84 15.07 8.85
CA ALA A 92 4.23 15.19 7.53
C ALA A 92 2.76 14.75 7.51
N ASP A 93 2.00 15.36 6.59
CA ASP A 93 0.65 14.97 6.21
C ASP A 93 0.65 14.55 4.73
N HIS A 94 0.05 13.41 4.43
CA HIS A 94 -0.09 12.88 3.08
C HIS A 94 -1.57 12.62 2.73
N PRO A 95 -2.09 13.19 1.63
CA PRO A 95 -3.43 12.87 1.15
C PRO A 95 -3.44 11.50 0.48
N VAL A 96 -4.33 10.61 0.90
CA VAL A 96 -4.45 9.24 0.37
C VAL A 96 -5.91 8.88 0.05
N ARG A 97 -6.11 7.88 -0.82
CA ARG A 97 -7.43 7.37 -1.23
C ARG A 97 -7.40 5.86 -1.50
N PRO A 98 -8.54 5.14 -1.39
CA PRO A 98 -9.86 5.66 -1.00
C PRO A 98 -10.17 5.60 0.50
N GLU A 99 -9.38 4.88 1.30
CA GLU A 99 -9.32 4.91 2.77
C GLU A 99 -8.42 3.74 3.20
N PRO A 100 -7.09 3.91 3.25
CA PRO A 100 -6.23 2.85 3.76
C PRO A 100 -6.64 2.47 5.19
N HIS A 101 -6.85 1.18 5.41
CA HIS A 101 -7.30 0.67 6.71
C HIS A 101 -6.13 0.35 7.64
N ASP A 102 -5.08 -0.27 7.10
CA ASP A 102 -3.89 -0.67 7.82
C ASP A 102 -2.67 -0.70 6.89
N PHE A 103 -1.48 -0.70 7.48
CA PHE A 103 -0.21 -0.66 6.76
C PHE A 103 0.91 -1.21 7.64
N ILE A 104 1.91 -1.82 7.02
CA ILE A 104 3.15 -2.23 7.69
C ILE A 104 4.34 -1.48 7.10
N ILE A 105 5.35 -1.24 7.92
CA ILE A 105 6.58 -0.57 7.50
C ILE A 105 7.74 -1.49 7.83
N PHE A 106 8.53 -1.86 6.81
CA PHE A 106 9.69 -2.73 6.97
C PHE A 106 10.90 -2.16 6.24
N LYS A 107 12.08 -2.63 6.64
CA LYS A 107 13.38 -2.21 6.12
C LYS A 107 13.54 -2.68 4.68
N ARG A 108 13.95 -1.79 3.79
CA ARG A 108 14.13 -2.09 2.36
C ARG A 108 15.02 -3.31 2.11
N GLU A 109 15.97 -3.59 3.00
CA GLU A 109 16.90 -4.73 2.90
C GLU A 109 16.18 -6.09 2.95
N LEU A 110 14.94 -6.13 3.47
CA LEU A 110 14.10 -7.33 3.50
C LEU A 110 13.36 -7.57 2.19
N LEU A 111 13.36 -6.61 1.26
CA LEU A 111 12.65 -6.71 -0.02
C LEU A 111 13.62 -6.73 -1.19
N GLN A 112 13.52 -7.78 -2.00
CA GLN A 112 14.25 -7.93 -3.25
C GLN A 112 13.22 -8.09 -4.38
N PRO A 113 12.71 -7.00 -4.97
CA PRO A 113 11.72 -7.08 -6.03
C PRO A 113 12.38 -7.55 -7.33
N LYS A 114 11.64 -8.31 -8.14
CA LYS A 114 12.05 -8.64 -9.50
C LYS A 114 11.95 -7.39 -10.37
N GLN A 115 13.02 -7.04 -11.08
CA GLN A 115 12.99 -5.91 -12.05
C GLN A 115 12.24 -6.28 -13.32
N VAL A 116 12.39 -7.52 -13.77
CA VAL A 116 11.70 -8.11 -14.91
C VAL A 116 11.18 -9.48 -14.52
N TYR A 117 10.06 -9.87 -15.10
CA TYR A 117 9.49 -11.19 -14.90
C TYR A 117 10.26 -12.24 -15.72
N ASP A 118 10.41 -13.45 -15.18
CA ASP A 118 10.89 -14.58 -15.98
C ASP A 118 9.73 -15.10 -16.84
N LEU A 119 9.88 -15.09 -18.17
CA LEU A 119 8.87 -15.59 -19.10
C LEU A 119 8.53 -17.07 -18.86
N ASN A 120 9.41 -17.85 -18.23
CA ASN A 120 9.13 -19.24 -17.86
C ASN A 120 8.08 -19.38 -16.75
N GLU A 121 7.79 -18.31 -15.99
CA GLU A 121 6.72 -18.29 -14.98
C GLU A 121 5.32 -18.20 -15.60
N PHE A 122 5.23 -17.94 -16.92
CA PHE A 122 3.99 -17.72 -17.65
C PHE A 122 3.83 -18.81 -18.71
N PRO A 123 3.03 -19.87 -18.46
CA PRO A 123 2.88 -21.00 -19.40
C PRO A 123 2.38 -20.61 -20.79
N LEU A 124 1.75 -19.45 -20.93
CA LEU A 124 1.22 -18.91 -22.17
C LEU A 124 2.13 -17.87 -22.84
N ALA A 125 3.28 -17.55 -22.24
CA ALA A 125 4.18 -16.55 -22.81
C ALA A 125 4.67 -16.95 -24.20
N VAL A 126 4.62 -15.98 -25.10
CA VAL A 126 5.09 -16.08 -26.48
C VAL A 126 6.54 -15.59 -26.49
N LYS A 127 7.50 -16.50 -26.66
CA LYS A 127 8.94 -16.19 -26.45
C LYS A 127 9.66 -15.72 -27.72
N ASP A 128 9.09 -16.02 -28.88
CA ASP A 128 9.56 -15.55 -30.18
C ASP A 128 8.39 -14.85 -30.89
N PRO A 129 8.56 -13.63 -31.43
CA PRO A 129 7.54 -12.97 -32.26
C PRO A 129 6.97 -13.83 -33.39
N LYS A 130 7.72 -14.83 -33.88
CA LYS A 130 7.24 -15.79 -34.89
C LYS A 130 6.11 -16.70 -34.41
N GLU A 131 5.95 -16.86 -33.10
CA GLU A 131 4.85 -17.62 -32.50
C GLU A 131 3.58 -16.78 -32.31
N ALA A 132 3.67 -15.46 -32.56
CA ALA A 132 2.53 -14.57 -32.58
C ALA A 132 1.64 -14.84 -33.81
N GLY A 133 0.35 -14.50 -33.70
CA GLY A 133 -0.61 -14.71 -34.77
C GLY A 133 -2.00 -15.07 -34.27
N VAL A 134 -2.84 -15.50 -35.21
CA VAL A 134 -4.26 -15.82 -34.97
C VAL A 134 -4.46 -17.33 -35.14
N PHE A 135 -4.96 -17.98 -34.09
CA PHE A 135 -5.22 -19.41 -34.03
C PHE A 135 -6.72 -19.64 -33.84
N ARG A 136 -7.34 -20.46 -34.68
CA ARG A 136 -8.79 -20.67 -34.71
C ARG A 136 -9.15 -22.11 -34.38
N ASP A 137 -10.14 -22.28 -33.52
CA ASP A 137 -10.84 -23.53 -33.22
C ASP A 137 -12.36 -23.27 -33.26
N GLY A 138 -12.98 -23.50 -34.42
CA GLY A 138 -14.36 -23.11 -34.66
C GLY A 138 -14.58 -21.60 -34.51
N ASN A 139 -15.48 -21.20 -33.62
CA ASN A 139 -15.73 -19.80 -33.25
C ASN A 139 -14.82 -19.29 -32.14
N LYS A 140 -13.97 -20.15 -31.55
CA LYS A 140 -12.98 -19.73 -30.55
C LYS A 140 -11.69 -19.32 -31.25
N VAL A 141 -11.19 -18.15 -30.91
CA VAL A 141 -9.99 -17.57 -31.53
C VAL A 141 -9.00 -17.14 -30.47
N THR A 142 -7.80 -17.71 -30.50
CA THR A 142 -6.69 -17.27 -29.67
C THR A 142 -5.77 -16.41 -30.52
N VAL A 143 -5.57 -15.16 -30.12
CA VAL A 143 -4.60 -14.27 -30.75
C VAL A 143 -3.41 -14.12 -29.82
N LYS A 144 -2.25 -14.58 -30.27
CA LYS A 144 -0.97 -14.39 -29.60
C LYS A 144 -0.32 -13.12 -30.13
N ILE A 145 0.08 -12.24 -29.22
CA ILE A 145 0.66 -10.93 -29.51
C ILE A 145 1.97 -10.82 -28.73
N THR A 146 3.04 -10.38 -29.39
CA THR A 146 4.23 -9.90 -28.69
C THR A 146 4.29 -8.37 -28.80
N SER A 147 4.85 -7.73 -27.77
CA SER A 147 5.22 -6.31 -27.83
C SER A 147 6.72 -6.18 -27.60
N MET A 148 7.38 -5.42 -28.47
CA MET A 148 8.77 -5.00 -28.28
C MET A 148 8.83 -3.57 -28.76
N ALA A 149 9.06 -2.64 -27.83
CA ALA A 149 8.93 -1.21 -28.10
C ALA A 149 9.70 -0.83 -29.39
N PRO A 150 9.06 -0.15 -30.37
CA PRO A 150 7.76 0.54 -30.27
C PRO A 150 6.57 -0.23 -30.88
N ALA A 151 6.71 -1.52 -31.20
CA ALA A 151 5.75 -2.23 -32.05
C ALA A 151 5.15 -3.48 -31.39
N PHE A 152 3.98 -3.85 -31.89
CA PHE A 152 3.35 -5.15 -31.65
C PHE A 152 3.53 -6.06 -32.86
N GLU A 153 3.52 -7.37 -32.63
CA GLU A 153 3.42 -8.40 -33.64
C GLU A 153 2.32 -9.41 -33.23
N PRO A 154 1.29 -9.66 -34.06
CA PRO A 154 0.99 -8.98 -35.31
C PRO A 154 0.45 -7.55 -35.10
N ARG A 155 0.67 -6.68 -36.09
CA ARG A 155 0.14 -5.30 -36.07
C ARG A 155 -1.36 -5.20 -36.36
N GLU A 156 -1.89 -6.16 -37.10
CA GLU A 156 -3.32 -6.29 -37.40
C GLU A 156 -3.73 -7.76 -37.46
N PHE A 157 -4.97 -8.05 -37.11
CA PHE A 157 -5.58 -9.36 -37.28
C PHE A 157 -7.08 -9.23 -37.57
N ARG A 158 -7.64 -10.20 -38.30
CA ARG A 158 -9.05 -10.18 -38.72
C ARG A 158 -9.87 -11.24 -37.99
N LEU A 159 -11.03 -10.81 -37.51
CA LEU A 159 -12.00 -11.63 -36.77
C LEU A 159 -13.35 -11.68 -37.51
N LYS A 160 -14.20 -12.65 -37.14
CA LYS A 160 -15.59 -12.73 -37.60
C LYS A 160 -16.52 -12.28 -36.49
N VAL A 161 -17.64 -11.65 -36.87
CA VAL A 161 -18.71 -11.34 -35.92
C VAL A 161 -19.18 -12.66 -35.28
N GLY A 162 -19.20 -12.71 -33.96
CA GLY A 162 -19.54 -13.91 -33.19
C GLY A 162 -18.35 -14.78 -32.75
N ASP A 163 -17.11 -14.41 -33.10
CA ASP A 163 -15.91 -15.07 -32.54
C ASP A 163 -15.82 -14.82 -31.02
N GLU A 164 -15.49 -15.86 -30.25
CA GLU A 164 -15.06 -15.78 -28.84
C GLU A 164 -13.54 -15.66 -28.83
N VAL A 165 -13.02 -14.49 -28.42
CA VAL A 165 -11.62 -14.13 -28.62
C VAL A 165 -10.85 -14.11 -27.30
N THR A 166 -9.76 -14.87 -27.25
CA THR A 166 -8.74 -14.79 -26.20
C THR A 166 -7.52 -14.06 -26.74
N LEU A 167 -7.10 -12.97 -26.10
CA LEU A 167 -5.83 -12.31 -26.40
C LEU A 167 -4.76 -12.75 -25.40
N ILE A 168 -3.63 -13.23 -25.90
CA ILE A 168 -2.43 -13.54 -25.12
C ILE A 168 -1.35 -12.56 -25.54
N MET A 169 -1.04 -11.58 -24.69
CA MET A 169 -0.01 -10.58 -24.97
C MET A 169 1.23 -10.84 -24.10
N THR A 170 2.39 -10.92 -24.73
CA THR A 170 3.70 -11.03 -24.05
C THR A 170 4.56 -9.82 -24.36
N ASN A 171 5.04 -9.12 -23.31
CA ASN A 171 6.01 -8.04 -23.47
C ASN A 171 7.42 -8.63 -23.47
N LEU A 172 8.11 -8.49 -24.62
CA LEU A 172 9.46 -8.98 -24.87
C LEU A 172 10.51 -7.87 -24.67
#